data_AF-A0A8C2EH31-F1
#
_entry.id   AF-A0A8C2EH31-F1
#
_cell.length_a   1.000
_cell.length_b   1.000
_cell.length_c   1.000
_cell.angle_alpha   90.00
_cell.angle_beta   90.00
_cell.angle_gamma   90.00
#
_symmetry.space_group_name_H-M   'P 1'
#
loop_
_entity.id
_entity.type
_entity.pdbx_description
1 polymer ?
#
loop_
_entity_poly.entity_id
_entity_poly.type
_entity_poly.pdbx_seq_one_letter_code
_entity_poly.pdbx_strand_id
1 'polypeptide(L)'
;MAISTIHDITDANRDGTPDNFTFHIALSMLGLILIALGTGGIKPCVAAFGGDQFQEHQSRQLNTFFSVFYLCINAGSLLSTLITPVLRVVFIAGSGMYVKTDPEGNIMWSVCKCIGFAIKNRFRHRSSSYPKREHWMDWANEKYDKLLIAQIKMVLKVLFLYIPLPMFWTLFDQKGSRWTLQATTMSGDFGAFILQPDQMQTVNPILILTLVPIMDRLIFPLIQKCGLNFSPLKRMTVGMLFAAMAFVSAALVQIEIDKTLPNFPSSSESQLKVVNTYSRTLNVTISPNEHLLIESFGSSADYMTFDHQDITVSLNTNPVITKAFSLIKGGRQTLIIPSDPSIMRDFVLRHGEQWCEFSRKFGFGASYTFLIPSTCESITEVEDMKPNSVHMALQIPQYFLITTGEVMFSVTGLQFSYSQAPKNMKSVLQAGWLCTNAVGNIIVLIVAELGKLPKQWAEYLLFASLLVAVSIIFSIMAYFYTYIDPAEIEAQVRKEQGLEPEEMEKETLEMEEKDEDQKNEQGVKQTKI
;
A
#
# COMPACT_ATOMS: atom_id res chain seq x y z
N MET A 1 -14.54 13.23 -10.50
CA MET A 1 -14.67 14.61 -11.02
C MET A 1 -13.52 15.52 -10.52
N ALA A 2 -12.26 15.20 -10.79
CA ALA A 2 -11.14 16.09 -10.40
C ALA A 2 -10.00 16.18 -11.44
N ILE A 3 -9.92 15.24 -12.39
CA ILE A 3 -8.88 15.24 -13.44
C ILE A 3 -9.30 16.10 -14.64
N SER A 4 -10.61 16.19 -14.96
CA SER A 4 -11.09 16.99 -16.12
C SER A 4 -10.96 18.49 -15.90
N THR A 5 -11.14 18.98 -14.67
CA THR A 5 -11.15 20.42 -14.37
C THR A 5 -9.79 21.10 -14.50
N ILE A 6 -8.68 20.36 -14.32
CA ILE A 6 -7.33 20.90 -14.53
C ILE A 6 -6.96 20.82 -16.00
N HIS A 7 -7.35 19.74 -16.67
CA HIS A 7 -7.14 19.56 -18.11
C HIS A 7 -7.80 20.69 -18.92
N ASP A 8 -9.01 21.11 -18.54
CA ASP A 8 -9.77 22.18 -19.21
C ASP A 8 -9.19 23.60 -19.04
N ILE A 9 -8.31 23.86 -18.06
CA ILE A 9 -7.83 25.22 -17.73
C ILE A 9 -6.70 25.68 -18.67
N THR A 10 -6.08 24.74 -19.35
CA THR A 10 -4.79 24.84 -20.06
C THR A 10 -4.81 24.17 -21.42
N ASP A 11 -5.84 23.38 -21.67
CA ASP A 11 -6.27 22.94 -22.99
C ASP A 11 -7.07 24.09 -23.62
N ALA A 12 -6.34 25.13 -24.07
CA ALA A 12 -6.96 26.32 -24.65
C ALA A 12 -7.62 26.00 -25.99
N ASN A 13 -7.19 24.91 -26.65
CA ASN A 13 -7.66 24.45 -27.94
C ASN A 13 -8.79 23.38 -27.85
N ARG A 14 -9.06 22.83 -26.65
CA ARG A 14 -10.04 21.79 -26.33
C ARG A 14 -9.86 20.47 -27.11
N ASP A 15 -8.62 20.13 -27.45
CA ASP A 15 -8.30 18.90 -28.19
C ASP A 15 -8.16 17.67 -27.29
N GLY A 16 -8.26 17.83 -25.97
CA GLY A 16 -8.12 16.75 -25.01
C GLY A 16 -6.65 16.43 -24.69
N THR A 17 -5.71 17.30 -25.07
CA THR A 17 -4.32 17.30 -24.63
C THR A 17 -3.91 18.65 -24.00
N PRO A 18 -3.11 18.68 -22.93
CA PRO A 18 -2.74 19.96 -22.33
C PRO A 18 -1.62 20.67 -23.11
N ASP A 19 -1.83 21.93 -23.49
CA ASP A 19 -0.87 22.72 -24.28
C ASP A 19 0.49 22.91 -23.56
N ASN A 20 0.53 22.83 -22.21
CA ASN A 20 1.75 22.93 -21.41
C ASN A 20 1.84 21.87 -20.30
N PHE A 21 2.31 20.68 -20.65
CA PHE A 21 2.50 19.54 -19.74
C PHE A 21 3.34 19.87 -18.49
N THR A 22 4.36 20.73 -18.62
CA THR A 22 5.23 21.13 -17.50
C THR A 22 4.48 21.92 -16.43
N PHE A 23 3.57 22.81 -16.84
CA PHE A 23 2.76 23.59 -15.92
C PHE A 23 1.79 22.71 -15.11
N HIS A 24 1.19 21.68 -15.74
CA HIS A 24 0.35 20.71 -15.04
C HIS A 24 1.07 19.94 -13.97
N ILE A 25 2.26 19.45 -14.31
CA ILE A 25 3.08 18.72 -13.36
C ILE A 25 3.40 19.63 -12.18
N ALA A 26 3.85 20.86 -12.44
CA ALA A 26 4.19 21.80 -11.37
C ALA A 26 3.00 22.12 -10.45
N LEU A 27 1.82 22.41 -11.01
CA LEU A 27 0.62 22.72 -10.23
C LEU A 27 0.12 21.50 -9.44
N SER A 28 0.17 20.31 -10.05
CA SER A 28 -0.20 19.06 -9.38
C SER A 28 0.75 18.73 -8.24
N MET A 29 2.06 18.91 -8.44
CA MET A 29 3.07 18.71 -7.40
C MET A 29 2.89 19.69 -6.25
N LEU A 30 2.60 20.96 -6.53
CA LEU A 30 2.28 21.95 -5.50
C LEU A 30 1.03 21.54 -4.70
N GLY A 31 -0.03 21.11 -5.39
CA GLY A 31 -1.24 20.59 -4.75
C GLY A 31 -0.97 19.40 -3.85
N LEU A 32 -0.19 18.42 -4.31
CA LEU A 32 0.21 17.24 -3.54
C LEU A 32 1.05 17.61 -2.32
N ILE A 33 1.98 18.57 -2.44
CA ILE A 33 2.79 19.06 -1.32
C ILE A 33 1.91 19.74 -0.27
N LEU A 34 0.98 20.60 -0.69
CA LEU A 34 0.06 21.28 0.24
C LEU A 34 -0.87 20.29 0.95
N ILE A 35 -1.38 19.28 0.24
CA ILE A 35 -2.17 18.19 0.84
C ILE A 35 -1.31 17.40 1.84
N ALA A 36 -0.07 17.05 1.48
CA ALA A 36 0.83 16.32 2.37
C ALA A 36 1.15 17.13 3.65
N LEU A 37 1.40 18.44 3.53
CA LEU A 37 1.63 19.33 4.67
C LEU A 37 0.39 19.49 5.55
N GLY A 38 -0.78 19.72 4.95
CA GLY A 38 -2.04 19.88 5.66
C GLY A 38 -2.47 18.61 6.39
N THR A 39 -2.48 17.48 5.69
CA THR A 39 -2.83 16.17 6.28
C THR A 39 -1.78 15.73 7.31
N GLY A 40 -0.49 15.95 7.03
CA GLY A 40 0.61 15.65 7.96
C GLY A 40 0.57 16.46 9.24
N GLY A 41 0.15 17.74 9.19
CA GLY A 41 0.01 18.59 10.37
C GLY A 41 -1.21 18.27 11.24
N ILE A 42 -2.33 17.88 10.63
CA ILE A 42 -3.58 17.60 11.37
C ILE A 42 -3.56 16.22 12.02
N LYS A 43 -3.00 15.21 11.34
CA LYS A 43 -3.03 13.80 11.77
C LYS A 43 -2.50 13.54 13.19
N PRO A 44 -1.34 14.07 13.63
CA PRO A 44 -0.87 13.84 15.00
C PRO A 44 -1.68 14.58 16.06
N CYS A 45 -2.28 15.73 15.72
CA CYS A 45 -3.03 16.56 16.65
C CYS A 45 -4.39 15.96 16.99
N VAL A 46 -5.13 15.45 15.99
CA VAL A 46 -6.49 14.92 16.20
C VAL A 46 -6.50 13.66 17.06
N ALA A 47 -5.57 12.73 16.81
CA ALA A 47 -5.50 11.48 17.57
C ALA A 47 -5.08 11.71 19.03
N ALA A 48 -4.10 12.60 19.27
CA ALA A 48 -3.69 12.99 20.61
C ALA A 48 -4.83 13.71 21.34
N PHE A 49 -5.41 14.75 20.72
CA PHE A 49 -6.50 15.53 21.30
C PHE A 49 -7.71 14.66 21.68
N GLY A 50 -8.05 13.66 20.85
CA GLY A 50 -9.11 12.71 21.16
C GLY A 50 -8.76 11.76 22.32
N GLY A 51 -7.50 11.32 22.41
CA GLY A 51 -7.02 10.51 23.53
C GLY A 51 -6.98 11.27 24.86
N ASP A 52 -6.72 12.58 24.82
CA ASP A 52 -6.64 13.44 26.00
C ASP A 52 -8.02 13.72 26.64
N GLN A 53 -9.12 13.34 25.97
CA GLN A 53 -10.47 13.49 26.52
C GLN A 53 -10.82 12.44 27.60
N PHE A 54 -9.97 11.43 27.79
CA PHE A 54 -10.22 10.32 28.73
C PHE A 54 -9.30 10.41 29.95
N GLN A 55 -9.88 10.17 31.13
CA GLN A 55 -9.13 10.13 32.40
C GLN A 55 -8.46 8.75 32.63
N GLU A 56 -7.53 8.65 33.58
CA GLU A 56 -6.72 7.43 33.79
C GLU A 56 -7.51 6.16 34.11
N HIS A 57 -8.58 6.29 34.91
CA HIS A 57 -9.46 5.17 35.24
C HIS A 57 -10.24 4.64 34.02
N GLN A 58 -10.22 5.35 32.88
CA GLN A 58 -11.01 5.07 31.68
C GLN A 58 -10.22 4.35 30.57
N SER A 59 -9.24 3.53 30.93
CA SER A 59 -8.40 2.78 29.98
C SER A 59 -9.20 1.93 28.99
N ARG A 60 -10.32 1.33 29.44
CA ARG A 60 -11.22 0.55 28.59
C ARG A 60 -11.98 1.43 27.58
N GLN A 61 -12.45 2.62 27.98
CA GLN A 61 -13.10 3.55 27.05
C GLN A 61 -12.10 4.14 26.06
N LEU A 62 -10.86 4.46 26.49
CA LEU A 62 -9.79 4.93 25.60
C LEU A 62 -9.46 3.91 24.50
N ASN A 63 -9.36 2.62 24.88
CA ASN A 63 -9.15 1.54 23.91
C ASN A 63 -10.31 1.42 22.91
N THR A 64 -11.55 1.57 23.40
CA THR A 64 -12.74 1.57 22.56
C THR A 64 -12.76 2.79 21.63
N PHE A 65 -12.37 3.97 22.12
CA PHE A 65 -12.25 5.19 21.33
C PHE A 65 -11.27 5.02 20.17
N PHE A 66 -10.05 4.52 20.41
CA PHE A 66 -9.08 4.32 19.32
C PHE A 66 -9.55 3.26 18.31
N SER A 67 -10.25 2.22 18.79
CA SER A 67 -10.86 1.22 17.91
C SER A 67 -11.95 1.83 17.01
N VAL A 68 -12.83 2.67 17.59
CA VAL A 68 -13.88 3.40 16.86
C VAL A 68 -13.30 4.48 15.96
N PHE A 69 -12.26 5.20 16.39
CA PHE A 69 -11.55 6.18 15.58
C PHE A 69 -10.94 5.52 14.33
N TYR A 70 -10.34 4.34 14.50
CA TYR A 70 -9.84 3.54 13.38
C TYR A 70 -10.97 3.06 12.47
N LEU A 71 -12.09 2.61 13.05
CA LEU A 71 -13.30 2.24 12.32
C LEU A 71 -13.81 3.42 11.47
N CYS A 72 -13.87 4.62 12.04
CA CYS A 72 -14.31 5.86 11.40
C CYS A 72 -13.36 6.32 10.30
N ILE A 73 -12.05 6.13 10.43
CA ILE A 73 -11.09 6.42 9.33
C ILE A 73 -11.39 5.50 8.13
N ASN A 74 -11.65 4.23 8.39
CA ASN A 74 -11.91 3.24 7.33
C ASN A 74 -13.30 3.39 6.71
N ALA A 75 -14.34 3.63 7.52
CA ALA A 75 -15.67 3.99 7.03
C ALA A 75 -15.66 5.36 6.32
N GLY A 76 -14.87 6.31 6.83
CA GLY A 76 -14.64 7.62 6.23
C GLY A 76 -13.93 7.52 4.89
N SER A 77 -12.98 6.60 4.71
CA SER A 77 -12.37 6.31 3.40
C SER A 77 -13.39 5.79 2.38
N LEU A 78 -14.37 4.99 2.84
CA LEU A 78 -15.44 4.44 2.00
C LEU A 78 -16.49 5.49 1.62
N LEU A 79 -16.81 6.40 2.55
CA LEU A 79 -17.88 7.38 2.43
C LEU A 79 -17.38 8.82 2.18
N SER A 80 -16.07 8.98 2.01
CA SER A 80 -15.33 10.26 1.90
C SER A 80 -15.91 11.17 0.82
N THR A 81 -16.40 10.59 -0.27
CA THR A 81 -16.97 11.33 -1.41
C THR A 81 -18.30 11.99 -1.08
N LEU A 82 -19.05 11.51 -0.07
CA LEU A 82 -20.39 12.00 0.28
C LEU A 82 -20.42 12.79 1.60
N ILE A 83 -19.57 12.42 2.57
CA ILE A 83 -19.71 12.87 3.97
C ILE A 83 -18.77 14.03 4.35
N THR A 84 -17.68 14.25 3.60
CA THR A 84 -16.67 15.27 3.92
C THR A 84 -17.24 16.70 4.07
N PRO A 85 -18.18 17.18 3.23
CA PRO A 85 -18.79 18.50 3.41
C PRO A 85 -19.61 18.62 4.71
N VAL A 86 -20.30 17.54 5.09
CA VAL A 86 -21.19 17.50 6.27
C VAL A 86 -20.39 17.45 7.57
N LEU A 87 -19.33 16.64 7.62
CA LEU A 87 -18.48 16.53 8.83
C LEU A 87 -17.76 17.84 9.17
N ARG A 88 -17.35 18.62 8.15
CA ARG A 88 -16.71 19.93 8.38
C ARG A 88 -17.66 20.90 9.09
N VAL A 89 -18.94 20.91 8.71
CA VAL A 89 -19.97 21.74 9.34
C VAL A 89 -20.24 21.28 10.78
N VAL A 90 -20.30 19.97 11.01
CA VAL A 90 -20.49 19.40 12.36
C VAL A 90 -19.31 19.71 13.29
N PHE A 91 -18.07 19.59 12.81
CA PHE A 91 -16.88 19.92 13.62
C PHE A 91 -16.82 21.40 14.00
N ILE A 92 -17.23 22.30 13.10
CA ILE A 92 -17.30 23.74 13.37
C ILE A 92 -18.43 24.05 14.36
N ALA A 93 -19.60 23.42 14.19
CA ALA A 93 -20.74 23.61 15.09
C ALA A 93 -20.47 23.07 16.51
N GLY A 94 -19.75 21.96 16.65
CA GLY A 94 -19.36 21.37 17.94
C GLY A 94 -18.21 22.08 18.66
N SER A 95 -17.58 23.07 18.04
CA SER A 95 -16.38 23.74 18.57
C SER A 95 -16.55 24.42 19.93
N GLY A 96 -17.79 24.75 20.31
CA GLY A 96 -18.14 25.30 21.62
C GLY A 96 -18.23 24.27 22.74
N MET A 97 -18.34 22.97 22.42
CA MET A 97 -18.46 21.87 23.39
C MET A 97 -17.11 21.24 23.74
N TYR A 98 -16.04 21.61 23.04
CA TYR A 98 -14.72 21.05 23.27
C TYR A 98 -14.07 21.67 24.50
N VAL A 99 -13.57 20.82 25.39
CA VAL A 99 -12.68 21.23 26.46
C VAL A 99 -11.36 21.64 25.80
N LYS A 100 -11.06 22.93 25.84
CA LYS A 100 -9.82 23.49 25.32
C LYS A 100 -8.78 23.35 26.43
N THR A 101 -7.88 22.39 26.27
CA THR A 101 -6.73 22.22 27.15
C THR A 101 -5.76 23.37 26.93
N ASP A 102 -5.13 23.84 28.01
CA ASP A 102 -4.06 24.84 27.90
C ASP A 102 -2.91 24.26 27.05
N PRO A 103 -2.21 25.10 26.26
CA PRO A 103 -1.11 24.63 25.42
C PRO A 103 0.01 24.04 26.29
N GLU A 104 0.11 22.71 26.32
CA GLU A 104 1.26 22.03 26.90
C GLU A 104 2.52 22.37 26.10
N GLY A 105 3.64 22.60 26.80
CA GLY A 105 4.91 22.96 26.16
C GLY A 105 5.36 21.90 25.14
N ASN A 106 6.23 22.29 24.20
CA ASN A 106 6.68 21.41 23.12
C ASN A 106 7.63 20.31 23.64
N ILE A 107 7.05 19.24 24.20
CA ILE A 107 7.77 18.11 24.82
C ILE A 107 8.78 17.50 23.85
N MET A 108 8.44 17.39 22.56
CA MET A 108 9.35 16.92 21.52
C MET A 108 10.66 17.73 21.47
N TRP A 109 10.56 19.05 21.56
CA TRP A 109 11.75 19.93 21.56
C TRP A 109 12.61 19.74 22.81
N SER A 110 11.97 19.56 23.97
CA SER A 110 12.64 19.25 25.23
C SER A 110 13.37 17.89 25.16
N VAL A 111 12.72 16.87 24.58
CA VAL A 111 13.31 15.55 24.36
C VAL A 111 14.53 15.63 23.45
N CYS A 112 14.41 16.29 22.29
CA CYS A 112 15.53 16.46 21.34
C CYS A 112 16.72 17.19 21.96
N LYS A 113 16.48 18.28 22.72
CA LYS A 113 17.56 19.01 23.42
C LYS A 113 18.20 18.18 24.53
N CYS A 114 17.40 17.44 25.29
CA CYS A 114 17.90 16.57 26.36
C CYS A 114 18.78 15.44 25.79
N ILE A 115 18.31 14.75 24.75
CA ILE A 115 19.09 13.72 24.03
C ILE A 115 20.37 14.33 23.45
N GLY A 116 20.27 15.46 22.74
CA GLY A 116 21.44 16.12 22.15
C GLY A 116 22.46 16.57 23.20
N PHE A 117 22.00 17.06 24.35
CA PHE A 117 22.86 17.39 25.48
C PHE A 117 23.52 16.14 26.07
N ALA A 118 22.78 15.06 26.33
CA ALA A 118 23.32 13.81 26.84
C ALA A 118 24.43 13.24 25.93
N ILE A 119 24.18 13.23 24.61
CA ILE A 119 25.15 12.77 23.61
C ILE A 119 26.39 13.66 23.61
N LYS A 120 26.21 14.99 23.53
CA LYS A 120 27.32 15.95 23.55
C LYS A 120 28.14 15.84 24.83
N ASN A 121 27.48 15.66 25.97
CA ASN A 121 28.13 15.56 27.28
C ASN A 121 28.90 14.23 27.41
N ARG A 122 28.33 13.12 26.90
CA ARG A 122 29.02 11.83 26.79
C ARG A 122 30.28 11.89 25.93
N PHE A 123 30.24 12.58 24.79
CA PHE A 123 31.42 12.74 23.92
C PHE A 123 32.49 13.65 24.54
N ARG A 124 32.10 14.72 25.25
CA ARG A 124 33.04 15.61 25.96
C ARG A 124 33.74 14.93 27.14
N HIS A 125 33.04 14.07 27.87
CA HIS A 125 33.54 13.41 29.07
C HIS A 125 33.96 11.96 28.82
N ARG A 126 34.35 11.62 27.59
CA ARG A 126 34.78 10.27 27.18
C ARG A 126 36.13 9.82 27.77
N SER A 127 36.83 10.72 28.46
CA SER A 127 38.11 10.44 29.12
C SER A 127 37.94 9.49 30.33
N SER A 128 38.92 8.63 30.59
CA SER A 128 38.92 7.64 31.69
C SER A 128 38.82 8.26 33.10
N SER A 129 38.87 9.59 33.21
CA SER A 129 38.82 10.31 34.49
C SER A 129 37.41 10.46 35.08
N TYR A 130 36.35 10.14 34.30
CA TYR A 130 34.97 10.27 34.75
C TYR A 130 34.35 8.89 35.04
N PRO A 131 33.60 8.73 36.16
CA PRO A 131 32.95 7.46 36.49
C PRO A 131 31.92 7.10 35.42
N LYS A 132 31.91 5.81 35.02
CA LYS A 132 30.92 5.29 34.07
C LYS A 132 29.54 5.34 34.71
N ARG A 133 28.55 5.89 33.99
CA ARG A 133 27.13 5.87 34.36
C ARG A 133 26.48 4.56 33.88
N GLU A 134 25.43 4.10 34.57
CA GLU A 134 24.69 2.88 34.20
C GLU A 134 23.98 3.00 32.84
N HIS A 135 23.34 4.13 32.55
CA HIS A 135 22.72 4.41 31.26
C HIS A 135 23.31 5.66 30.59
N TRP A 136 23.42 5.66 29.26
CA TRP A 136 24.00 6.79 28.52
C TRP A 136 23.19 8.08 28.61
N MET A 137 21.91 7.99 28.99
CA MET A 137 21.06 9.17 29.21
C MET A 137 21.37 9.89 30.53
N ASP A 138 22.02 9.23 31.49
CA ASP A 138 22.33 9.82 32.80
C ASP A 138 23.33 10.99 32.73
N TRP A 139 23.97 11.17 31.58
CA TRP A 139 24.77 12.34 31.25
C TRP A 139 23.95 13.64 31.15
N ALA A 140 22.62 13.56 31.15
CA ALA A 140 21.72 14.71 31.23
C ALA A 140 21.33 15.11 32.66
N ASN A 141 21.64 14.29 33.68
CA ASN A 141 21.23 14.54 35.09
C ASN A 141 21.74 15.87 35.66
N GLU A 142 22.78 16.45 35.05
CA GLU A 142 23.36 17.74 35.46
C GLU A 142 22.47 18.94 35.11
N LYS A 143 21.57 18.79 34.13
CA LYS A 143 20.80 19.90 33.54
C LYS A 143 19.30 19.64 33.48
N TYR A 144 18.88 18.39 33.42
CA TYR A 144 17.49 18.00 33.24
C TYR A 144 16.98 17.21 34.44
N ASP A 145 15.69 17.31 34.69
CA ASP A 145 15.01 16.59 35.76
C ASP A 145 15.11 15.06 35.57
N LYS A 146 15.28 14.34 36.68
CA LYS A 146 15.40 12.87 36.68
C LYS A 146 14.14 12.22 36.15
N LEU A 147 12.96 12.78 36.44
CA LEU A 147 11.68 12.31 35.91
C LEU A 147 11.64 12.39 34.38
N LEU A 148 12.05 13.54 33.82
CA LEU A 148 12.15 13.71 32.37
C LEU A 148 13.14 12.72 31.74
N ILE A 149 14.28 12.49 32.38
CA ILE A 149 15.29 11.53 31.90
C ILE A 149 14.75 10.10 31.92
N ALA A 150 14.06 9.70 32.98
CA ALA A 150 13.39 8.40 33.08
C ALA A 150 12.33 8.23 31.99
N GLN A 151 11.48 9.24 31.78
CA GLN A 151 10.48 9.27 30.71
C GLN A 151 11.12 9.10 29.32
N ILE A 152 12.23 9.79 29.04
CA ILE A 152 12.90 9.62 27.75
C ILE A 152 13.52 8.22 27.62
N LYS A 153 14.06 7.63 28.69
CA LYS A 153 14.56 6.24 28.65
C LYS A 153 13.44 5.26 28.27
N MET A 154 12.23 5.43 28.81
CA MET A 154 11.07 4.60 28.47
C MET A 154 10.71 4.73 26.99
N VAL A 155 10.59 5.97 26.50
CA VAL A 155 10.28 6.28 25.09
C VAL A 155 11.34 5.69 24.16
N LEU A 156 12.63 5.84 24.48
CA LEU A 156 13.73 5.31 23.66
C LEU A 156 13.71 3.79 23.56
N LYS A 157 13.30 3.07 24.61
CA LYS A 157 13.13 1.61 24.55
C LYS A 157 12.03 1.22 23.55
N VAL A 158 10.92 1.97 23.50
CA VAL A 158 9.84 1.73 22.53
C VAL A 158 10.28 2.13 21.11
N LEU A 159 10.94 3.28 20.95
CA LEU A 159 11.48 3.71 19.65
C LEU A 159 12.55 2.75 19.11
N PHE A 160 13.29 2.07 19.98
CA PHE A 160 14.21 1.01 19.55
C PHE A 160 13.46 -0.18 18.92
N LEU A 161 12.30 -0.56 19.47
CA LEU A 161 11.41 -1.56 18.85
C LEU A 161 10.80 -1.09 17.52
N TYR A 162 10.83 0.21 17.21
CA TYR A 162 10.30 0.74 15.97
C TYR A 162 11.22 0.53 14.77
N ILE A 163 12.52 0.30 14.99
CA ILE A 163 13.52 0.17 13.93
C ILE A 163 13.14 -0.85 12.84
N PRO A 164 12.57 -2.04 13.17
CA PRO A 164 12.17 -3.02 12.16
C PRO A 164 10.80 -2.74 11.49
N LEU A 165 9.95 -1.90 12.10
CA LEU A 165 8.58 -1.66 11.65
C LEU A 165 8.40 -1.04 10.25
N PRO A 166 9.32 -0.19 9.72
CA PRO A 166 9.20 0.37 8.38
C PRO A 166 8.94 -0.67 7.29
N MET A 167 9.49 -1.88 7.43
CA MET A 167 9.33 -2.95 6.44
C MET A 167 7.90 -3.45 6.32
N PHE A 168 7.09 -3.36 7.38
CA PHE A 168 5.67 -3.66 7.26
C PHE A 168 4.97 -2.63 6.36
N TRP A 169 5.25 -1.34 6.57
CA TRP A 169 4.69 -0.25 5.77
C TRP A 169 5.15 -0.30 4.31
N THR A 170 6.39 -0.71 4.07
CA THR A 170 6.92 -0.98 2.72
C THR A 170 6.03 -1.95 1.94
N LEU A 171 5.46 -2.97 2.58
CA LEU A 171 4.56 -3.93 1.92
C LEU A 171 3.12 -3.38 1.90
N PHE A 172 2.67 -2.86 3.03
CA PHE A 172 1.30 -2.42 3.23
C PHE A 172 0.86 -1.33 2.26
N ASP A 173 1.69 -0.31 2.03
CA ASP A 173 1.32 0.84 1.20
C ASP A 173 1.37 0.53 -0.31
N GLN A 174 1.93 -0.61 -0.72
CA GLN A 174 1.94 -1.05 -2.13
C GLN A 174 0.54 -1.43 -2.63
N LYS A 175 -0.42 -1.71 -1.75
CA LYS A 175 -1.81 -1.96 -2.14
C LYS A 175 -2.48 -0.77 -2.83
N GLY A 176 -1.99 0.45 -2.58
CA GLY A 176 -2.46 1.68 -3.23
C GLY A 176 -1.81 1.95 -4.58
N SER A 177 -0.67 1.31 -4.87
CA SER A 177 0.15 1.55 -6.07
C SER A 177 0.31 0.28 -6.91
N ARG A 178 1.22 -0.61 -6.52
CA ARG A 178 1.56 -1.84 -7.26
C ARG A 178 0.36 -2.75 -7.46
N TRP A 179 -0.50 -2.94 -6.46
CA TRP A 179 -1.67 -3.81 -6.62
C TRP A 179 -2.74 -3.18 -7.49
N THR A 180 -2.88 -1.85 -7.47
CA THR A 180 -3.72 -1.12 -8.43
C THR A 180 -3.21 -1.33 -9.86
N LEU A 181 -1.89 -1.26 -10.08
CA LEU A 181 -1.27 -1.55 -11.39
C LEU A 181 -1.43 -3.02 -11.80
N GLN A 182 -1.34 -3.97 -10.88
CA GLN A 182 -1.66 -5.36 -11.15
C GLN A 182 -3.13 -5.50 -11.57
N ALA A 183 -4.04 -4.79 -10.89
CA ALA A 183 -5.47 -4.82 -11.15
C ALA A 183 -5.86 -4.24 -12.53
N THR A 184 -5.05 -3.34 -13.12
CA THR A 184 -5.30 -2.85 -14.50
C THR A 184 -5.09 -3.91 -15.57
N THR A 185 -4.39 -5.00 -15.25
CA THR A 185 -4.16 -6.14 -16.14
C THR A 185 -5.13 -7.30 -15.89
N MET A 186 -6.17 -7.08 -15.07
CA MET A 186 -7.16 -8.08 -14.70
C MET A 186 -8.55 -7.69 -15.24
N SER A 187 -9.48 -8.64 -15.27
CA SER A 187 -10.89 -8.38 -15.59
C SER A 187 -11.66 -7.93 -14.35
N GLY A 188 -12.26 -6.75 -14.45
CA GLY A 188 -13.17 -6.19 -13.44
C GLY A 188 -14.64 -6.51 -13.66
N ASP A 189 -14.97 -7.42 -14.57
CA ASP A 189 -16.35 -7.83 -14.83
C ASP A 189 -16.84 -8.79 -13.73
N PHE A 190 -17.62 -8.29 -12.77
CA PHE A 190 -18.30 -9.09 -11.75
C PHE A 190 -19.72 -9.51 -12.20
N GLY A 191 -20.04 -9.36 -13.49
CA GLY A 191 -21.33 -9.67 -14.09
C GLY A 191 -22.40 -8.59 -13.84
N ALA A 192 -22.61 -8.19 -12.58
CA ALA A 192 -23.61 -7.18 -12.21
C ALA A 192 -23.10 -5.73 -12.33
N PHE A 193 -21.79 -5.54 -12.17
CA PHE A 193 -21.12 -4.25 -12.26
C PHE A 193 -19.69 -4.47 -12.73
N ILE A 194 -19.10 -3.44 -13.34
CA ILE A 194 -17.69 -3.44 -13.73
C ILE A 194 -16.92 -2.66 -12.67
N LEU A 195 -16.08 -3.36 -11.93
CA LEU A 195 -15.23 -2.78 -10.89
C LEU A 195 -13.96 -2.21 -11.52
N GLN A 196 -13.65 -0.95 -11.20
CA GLN A 196 -12.43 -0.31 -11.67
C GLN A 196 -11.22 -0.70 -10.80
N PRO A 197 -9.99 -0.73 -11.36
CA PRO A 197 -8.77 -1.08 -10.63
C PRO A 197 -8.53 -0.32 -9.31
N ASP A 198 -8.74 0.99 -9.30
CA ASP A 198 -8.60 1.84 -8.11
C ASP A 198 -9.63 1.52 -7.03
N GLN A 199 -10.81 1.03 -7.42
CA GLN A 199 -11.88 0.66 -6.49
C GLN A 199 -11.56 -0.59 -5.69
N MET A 200 -10.58 -1.42 -6.09
CA MET A 200 -10.13 -2.57 -5.28
C MET A 200 -9.61 -2.17 -3.90
N GLN A 201 -9.15 -0.93 -3.73
CA GLN A 201 -8.71 -0.42 -2.44
C GLN A 201 -9.86 -0.35 -1.42
N THR A 202 -11.13 -0.30 -1.86
CA THR A 202 -12.32 -0.32 -1.00
C THR A 202 -12.51 -1.65 -0.26
N VAL A 203 -11.90 -2.73 -0.74
CA VAL A 203 -11.92 -4.03 -0.07
C VAL A 203 -11.27 -3.93 1.32
N ASN A 204 -10.19 -3.15 1.46
CA ASN A 204 -9.48 -3.01 2.72
C ASN A 204 -10.33 -2.43 3.87
N PRO A 205 -10.99 -1.27 3.74
CA PRO A 205 -11.84 -0.76 4.81
C PRO A 205 -13.00 -1.72 5.12
N ILE A 206 -13.62 -2.37 4.12
CA ILE A 206 -14.68 -3.38 4.36
C ILE A 206 -14.14 -4.54 5.21
N LEU A 207 -12.95 -5.04 4.87
CA LEU A 207 -12.28 -6.08 5.63
C LEU A 207 -11.91 -5.63 7.04
N ILE A 208 -11.48 -4.38 7.24
CA ILE A 208 -11.19 -3.87 8.60
C ILE A 208 -12.47 -3.81 9.44
N LEU A 209 -13.56 -3.27 8.88
CA LEU A 209 -14.84 -3.15 9.58
C LEU A 209 -15.39 -4.51 10.03
N THR A 210 -15.07 -5.57 9.28
CA THR A 210 -15.51 -6.94 9.57
C THR A 210 -14.50 -7.70 10.45
N LEU A 211 -13.21 -7.62 10.14
CA LEU A 211 -12.15 -8.36 10.82
C LEU A 211 -11.85 -7.82 12.22
N VAL A 212 -11.89 -6.51 12.47
CA VAL A 212 -11.59 -5.97 13.81
C VAL A 212 -12.52 -6.57 14.88
N PRO A 213 -13.86 -6.53 14.73
CA PRO A 213 -14.76 -7.17 15.69
C PRO A 213 -14.55 -8.69 15.81
N ILE A 214 -14.24 -9.37 14.71
CA ILE A 214 -13.99 -10.81 14.70
C ILE A 214 -12.71 -11.13 15.48
N MET A 215 -11.64 -10.37 15.27
CA MET A 215 -10.37 -10.57 15.95
C MET A 215 -10.53 -10.35 17.47
N ASP A 216 -11.18 -9.25 17.86
CA ASP A 216 -11.30 -8.88 19.27
C ASP A 216 -12.32 -9.72 20.05
N ARG A 217 -13.47 -10.05 19.45
CA ARG A 217 -14.56 -10.75 20.17
C ARG A 217 -14.52 -12.26 20.03
N LEU A 218 -13.94 -12.78 18.94
CA LEU A 218 -13.94 -14.21 18.65
C LEU A 218 -12.52 -14.78 18.72
N ILE A 219 -11.59 -14.30 17.89
CA ILE A 219 -10.29 -14.97 17.71
C ILE A 219 -9.39 -14.82 18.94
N PHE A 220 -9.16 -13.62 19.46
CA PHE A 220 -8.29 -13.44 20.62
C PHE A 220 -8.81 -14.14 21.89
N PRO A 221 -10.12 -14.10 22.23
CA PRO A 221 -10.66 -14.88 23.35
C PRO A 221 -10.54 -16.39 23.16
N LEU A 222 -10.70 -16.91 21.94
CA LEU A 222 -10.50 -18.33 21.65
C LEU A 222 -9.03 -18.74 21.83
N ILE A 223 -8.08 -17.94 21.37
CA ILE A 223 -6.65 -18.19 21.56
C ILE A 223 -6.30 -18.22 23.06
N GLN A 224 -6.89 -17.32 23.85
CA GLN A 224 -6.73 -17.32 25.31
C GLN A 224 -7.32 -18.58 25.95
N LYS A 225 -8.48 -19.07 25.48
CA LYS A 225 -9.06 -20.35 25.94
C LYS A 225 -8.18 -21.56 25.60
N CYS A 226 -7.38 -21.49 24.54
CA CYS A 226 -6.39 -22.51 24.20
C CYS A 226 -5.11 -22.44 25.06
N GLY A 227 -5.03 -21.54 26.05
CA GLY A 227 -3.89 -21.43 26.96
C GLY A 227 -2.65 -20.72 26.36
N LEU A 228 -2.78 -20.13 25.17
CA LEU A 228 -1.69 -19.44 24.51
C LEU A 228 -1.64 -17.96 24.94
N ASN A 229 -0.58 -17.59 25.65
CA ASN A 229 -0.36 -16.20 26.06
C ASN A 229 0.10 -15.36 24.86
N PHE A 230 -0.86 -14.66 24.26
CA PHE A 230 -0.68 -13.93 23.01
C PHE A 230 -0.46 -12.44 23.27
N SER A 231 0.78 -12.11 23.67
CA SER A 231 1.21 -10.74 23.97
C SER A 231 1.12 -9.81 22.74
N PRO A 232 1.03 -8.48 22.94
CA PRO A 232 0.99 -7.52 21.85
C PRO A 232 2.14 -7.68 20.84
N LEU A 233 3.37 -7.92 21.30
CA LEU A 233 4.52 -8.10 20.42
C LEU A 233 4.45 -9.39 19.59
N LYS A 234 3.89 -10.48 20.15
CA LYS A 234 3.64 -11.72 19.40
C LYS A 234 2.57 -11.51 18.32
N ARG A 235 1.50 -10.75 18.63
CA ARG A 235 0.47 -10.38 17.66
C ARG A 235 1.07 -9.60 16.49
N MET A 236 1.91 -8.60 16.77
CA MET A 236 2.61 -7.83 15.73
C MET A 236 3.49 -8.72 14.85
N THR A 237 4.22 -9.65 15.44
CA THR A 237 5.04 -10.64 14.71
C THR A 237 4.19 -11.46 13.74
N VAL A 238 3.08 -12.02 14.22
CA VAL A 238 2.15 -12.79 13.38
C VAL A 238 1.55 -11.91 12.28
N GLY A 239 1.26 -10.63 12.57
CA GLY A 239 0.80 -9.66 11.58
C GLY A 239 1.80 -9.45 10.44
N MET A 240 3.11 -9.38 10.74
CA MET A 240 4.17 -9.33 9.72
C MET A 240 4.24 -10.60 8.87
N LEU A 241 4.00 -11.77 9.45
CA LEU A 241 3.94 -13.03 8.70
C LEU A 241 2.73 -13.08 7.76
N PHE A 242 1.56 -12.59 8.19
CA PHE A 242 0.39 -12.44 7.32
C PHE A 242 0.65 -11.49 6.15
N ALA A 243 1.32 -10.37 6.38
CA ALA A 243 1.72 -9.45 5.31
C ALA A 243 2.70 -10.10 4.32
N ALA A 244 3.64 -10.91 4.79
CA ALA A 244 4.54 -11.66 3.91
C ALA A 244 3.77 -12.69 3.06
N MET A 245 2.83 -13.42 3.66
CA MET A 245 1.95 -14.36 2.94
C MET A 245 1.07 -13.64 1.90
N ALA A 246 0.61 -12.43 2.18
CA ALA A 246 -0.14 -11.61 1.23
C ALA A 246 0.67 -11.33 -0.04
N PHE A 247 1.97 -11.06 0.11
CA PHE A 247 2.87 -10.83 -1.03
C PHE A 247 3.23 -12.11 -1.79
N VAL A 248 3.30 -13.26 -1.10
CA VAL A 248 3.38 -14.55 -1.78
C VAL A 248 2.11 -14.79 -2.62
N SER A 249 0.92 -14.50 -2.07
CA SER A 249 -0.33 -14.56 -2.83
C SER A 249 -0.32 -13.60 -4.03
N ALA A 250 0.16 -12.37 -3.86
CA ALA A 250 0.28 -11.41 -4.96
C ALA A 250 1.25 -11.86 -6.06
N ALA A 251 2.34 -12.54 -5.68
CA ALA A 251 3.26 -13.15 -6.64
C ALA A 251 2.59 -14.28 -7.44
N LEU A 252 1.81 -15.14 -6.79
CA LEU A 252 1.07 -16.21 -7.46
C LEU A 252 0.03 -15.66 -8.45
N VAL A 253 -0.69 -14.62 -8.04
CA VAL A 253 -1.64 -13.92 -8.93
C VAL A 253 -0.90 -13.30 -10.12
N GLN A 254 0.26 -12.68 -9.88
CA GLN A 254 1.07 -12.10 -10.95
C GLN A 254 1.58 -13.16 -11.94
N ILE A 255 2.00 -14.33 -11.47
CA ILE A 255 2.42 -15.44 -12.34
C ILE A 255 1.26 -15.88 -13.25
N GLU A 256 0.03 -15.88 -12.75
CA GLU A 256 -1.13 -16.23 -13.58
C GLU A 256 -1.46 -15.14 -14.60
N ILE A 257 -1.35 -13.86 -14.22
CA ILE A 257 -1.49 -12.72 -15.13
C ILE A 257 -0.44 -12.79 -16.24
N ASP A 258 0.83 -13.04 -15.88
CA ASP A 258 1.95 -13.08 -16.82
C ASP A 258 1.79 -14.17 -17.90
N LYS A 259 1.04 -15.25 -17.64
CA LYS A 259 0.70 -16.27 -18.66
C LYS A 259 -0.26 -15.73 -19.73
N THR A 260 -1.05 -14.73 -19.39
CA THR A 260 -2.08 -14.15 -20.26
C THR A 260 -1.62 -12.89 -20.98
N LEU A 261 -0.56 -12.25 -20.48
CA LEU A 261 0.03 -11.07 -21.09
C LEU A 261 0.82 -11.43 -22.35
N PRO A 262 0.78 -10.58 -23.40
CA PRO A 262 1.48 -10.89 -24.64
C PRO A 262 2.98 -10.60 -24.49
N ASN A 263 3.82 -11.56 -24.86
CA ASN A 263 5.28 -11.39 -24.82
C ASN A 263 5.75 -10.44 -25.91
N PHE A 264 6.29 -9.29 -25.53
CA PHE A 264 6.87 -8.32 -26.46
C PHE A 264 8.29 -8.75 -26.87
N PRO A 265 8.71 -8.48 -28.12
CA PRO A 265 10.04 -8.85 -28.58
C PRO A 265 11.09 -8.05 -27.81
N SER A 266 12.23 -8.69 -27.51
CA SER A 266 13.39 -7.97 -27.01
C SER A 266 13.95 -6.99 -28.06
N SER A 267 14.87 -6.11 -27.65
CA SER A 267 15.48 -5.12 -28.56
C SER A 267 16.26 -5.73 -29.74
N SER A 268 16.55 -7.04 -29.70
CA SER A 268 17.18 -7.81 -30.77
C SER A 268 16.21 -8.57 -31.67
N GLU A 269 14.99 -8.80 -31.22
CA GLU A 269 13.96 -9.61 -31.88
C GLU A 269 12.93 -8.73 -32.57
N SER A 270 12.14 -9.29 -33.48
CA SER A 270 11.02 -8.62 -34.13
C SER A 270 9.81 -9.54 -34.19
N GLN A 271 8.60 -8.96 -34.15
CA GLN A 271 7.37 -9.74 -34.19
C GLN A 271 6.50 -9.37 -35.38
N LEU A 272 5.99 -10.39 -36.10
CA LEU A 272 5.12 -10.22 -37.26
C LEU A 272 3.78 -10.94 -37.07
N LYS A 273 2.69 -10.24 -37.35
CA LYS A 273 1.37 -10.83 -37.55
C LYS A 273 0.97 -10.66 -39.00
N VAL A 274 0.41 -11.70 -39.62
CA VAL A 274 -0.01 -11.64 -41.03
C VAL A 274 -1.52 -11.64 -41.11
N VAL A 275 -2.07 -10.75 -41.93
CA VAL A 275 -3.51 -10.60 -42.14
C VAL A 275 -3.85 -10.79 -43.61
N ASN A 276 -4.76 -11.72 -43.88
CA ASN A 276 -5.26 -12.02 -45.21
C ASN A 276 -6.53 -11.21 -45.46
N THR A 277 -6.50 -10.28 -46.42
CA THR A 277 -7.69 -9.50 -46.82
C THR A 277 -8.40 -10.08 -48.05
N TYR A 278 -7.99 -11.26 -48.52
CA TYR A 278 -8.57 -11.94 -49.67
C TYR A 278 -9.82 -12.75 -49.28
N SER A 279 -10.72 -12.93 -50.24
CA SER A 279 -11.94 -13.77 -50.12
C SER A 279 -11.69 -15.28 -50.13
N ARG A 280 -10.42 -15.72 -50.09
CA ARG A 280 -9.99 -17.12 -50.12
C ARG A 280 -8.87 -17.36 -49.12
N THR A 281 -8.76 -18.59 -48.66
CA THR A 281 -7.64 -19.03 -47.83
C THR A 281 -6.32 -18.92 -48.59
N LEU A 282 -5.32 -18.28 -48.00
CA LEU A 282 -3.98 -18.14 -48.57
C LEU A 282 -2.99 -19.05 -47.83
N ASN A 283 -2.14 -19.73 -48.59
CA ASN A 283 -0.96 -20.39 -48.07
C ASN A 283 0.24 -19.43 -48.20
N VAL A 284 0.68 -18.90 -47.06
CA VAL A 284 1.73 -17.91 -46.92
C VAL A 284 2.97 -18.60 -46.38
N THR A 285 4.08 -18.53 -47.11
CA THR A 285 5.37 -19.07 -46.65
C THR A 285 6.27 -17.91 -46.24
N ILE A 286 6.65 -17.85 -44.97
CA ILE A 286 7.45 -16.79 -44.35
C ILE A 286 8.82 -17.35 -44.02
N SER A 287 9.84 -16.89 -44.73
CA SER A 287 11.16 -17.53 -44.75
C SER A 287 11.05 -19.00 -45.24
N PRO A 288 12.15 -19.68 -45.60
CA PRO A 288 12.06 -20.96 -46.31
C PRO A 288 11.33 -22.10 -45.58
N ASN A 289 11.07 -21.97 -44.28
CA ASN A 289 10.67 -23.08 -43.40
C ASN A 289 9.37 -22.86 -42.62
N GLU A 290 8.72 -21.69 -42.67
CA GLU A 290 7.44 -21.46 -41.97
C GLU A 290 6.29 -21.31 -42.96
N HIS A 291 5.30 -22.20 -42.88
CA HIS A 291 4.10 -22.16 -43.71
C HIS A 291 2.89 -21.86 -42.84
N LEU A 292 2.13 -20.83 -43.21
CA LEU A 292 0.88 -20.45 -42.55
C LEU A 292 -0.27 -20.52 -43.53
N LEU A 293 -1.32 -21.20 -43.10
CA LEU A 293 -2.59 -21.24 -43.79
C LEU A 293 -3.51 -20.21 -43.12
N ILE A 294 -3.78 -19.11 -43.82
CA ILE A 294 -4.59 -18.01 -43.28
C ILE A 294 -5.92 -18.01 -44.01
N GLU A 295 -7.00 -18.18 -43.26
CA GLU A 295 -8.36 -18.19 -43.79
C GLU A 295 -8.71 -16.86 -44.48
N SER A 296 -9.76 -16.89 -45.30
CA SER A 296 -10.30 -15.69 -45.94
C SER A 296 -10.67 -14.64 -44.89
N PHE A 297 -10.24 -13.40 -45.10
CA PHE A 297 -10.46 -12.30 -44.14
C PHE A 297 -9.95 -12.63 -42.72
N GLY A 298 -8.98 -13.55 -42.59
CA GLY A 298 -8.43 -14.00 -41.31
C GLY A 298 -7.03 -13.45 -41.04
N SER A 299 -6.49 -13.77 -39.86
CA SER A 299 -5.10 -13.47 -39.48
C SER A 299 -4.38 -14.71 -38.97
N SER A 300 -3.06 -14.64 -38.82
CA SER A 300 -2.32 -15.60 -37.99
C SER A 300 -2.84 -15.57 -36.55
N ALA A 301 -2.80 -16.72 -35.88
CA ALA A 301 -3.33 -16.88 -34.53
C ALA A 301 -2.58 -16.02 -33.50
N ASP A 302 -1.24 -16.00 -33.57
CA ASP A 302 -0.36 -15.21 -32.71
C ASP A 302 0.68 -14.44 -33.53
N TYR A 303 1.40 -13.53 -32.87
CA TYR A 303 2.59 -12.88 -33.43
C TYR A 303 3.76 -13.87 -33.49
N MET A 304 4.37 -14.01 -34.66
CA MET A 304 5.57 -14.82 -34.86
C MET A 304 6.81 -14.00 -34.53
N THR A 305 7.82 -14.60 -33.90
CA THR A 305 9.03 -13.90 -33.45
C THR A 305 10.21 -14.30 -34.34
N PHE A 306 10.98 -13.31 -34.79
CA PHE A 306 12.13 -13.47 -35.69
C PHE A 306 13.37 -12.77 -35.13
N ASP A 307 14.50 -13.49 -35.15
CA ASP A 307 15.83 -12.98 -34.76
C ASP A 307 16.54 -12.20 -35.88
N HIS A 308 15.99 -12.27 -37.09
CA HIS A 308 16.52 -11.64 -38.30
C HIS A 308 15.54 -10.60 -38.82
N GLN A 309 16.08 -9.51 -39.37
CA GLN A 309 15.26 -8.43 -39.91
C GLN A 309 14.71 -8.78 -41.28
N ASP A 310 15.52 -9.42 -42.12
CA ASP A 310 15.14 -9.67 -43.50
C ASP A 310 14.34 -10.97 -43.60
N ILE A 311 13.05 -10.83 -43.84
CA ILE A 311 12.14 -11.94 -44.08
C ILE A 311 11.69 -11.93 -45.53
N THR A 312 11.46 -13.12 -46.09
CA THR A 312 10.87 -13.26 -47.42
C THR A 312 9.52 -13.91 -47.29
N VAL A 313 8.47 -13.24 -47.75
CA VAL A 313 7.11 -13.76 -47.75
C VAL A 313 6.74 -14.14 -49.17
N SER A 314 6.36 -15.40 -49.36
CA SER A 314 5.88 -15.93 -50.62
C SER A 314 4.44 -16.41 -50.51
N LEU A 315 3.62 -15.98 -51.46
CA LEU A 315 2.22 -16.34 -51.58
C LEU A 315 2.09 -17.40 -52.66
N ASN A 316 1.48 -18.53 -52.33
CA ASN A 316 1.24 -19.61 -53.28
C ASN A 316 0.07 -19.30 -54.23
N THR A 317 0.16 -18.18 -54.93
CA THR A 317 -0.74 -17.76 -56.00
C THR A 317 -0.22 -18.25 -57.35
N ASN A 318 -1.04 -18.22 -58.40
CA ASN A 318 -0.59 -18.45 -59.78
C ASN A 318 -0.62 -17.11 -60.52
N PRO A 319 0.51 -16.42 -60.78
CA PRO A 319 1.91 -16.78 -60.44
C PRO A 319 2.26 -16.57 -58.95
N VAL A 320 3.31 -17.25 -58.47
CA VAL A 320 3.79 -17.13 -57.08
C VAL A 320 4.36 -15.74 -56.86
N ILE A 321 3.88 -15.03 -55.84
CA ILE A 321 4.34 -13.69 -55.52
C ILE A 321 5.27 -13.78 -54.32
N THR A 322 6.52 -13.34 -54.49
CA THR A 322 7.53 -13.31 -53.42
C THR A 322 8.00 -11.89 -53.19
N LYS A 323 7.98 -11.42 -51.95
CA LYS A 323 8.51 -10.12 -51.53
C LYS A 323 9.39 -10.23 -50.29
N ALA A 324 10.48 -9.49 -50.28
CA ALA A 324 11.33 -9.33 -49.11
C ALA A 324 10.90 -8.10 -48.29
N PHE A 325 10.93 -8.23 -46.97
CA PHE A 325 10.62 -7.17 -46.02
C PHE A 325 11.73 -7.12 -44.98
N SER A 326 12.03 -5.92 -44.47
CA SER A 326 12.94 -5.73 -43.35
C SER A 326 12.15 -5.32 -42.11
N LEU A 327 12.22 -6.15 -41.07
CA LEU A 327 11.52 -5.96 -39.81
C LEU A 327 12.25 -4.99 -38.89
N ILE A 328 11.47 -4.22 -38.14
CA ILE A 328 11.98 -3.28 -37.14
C ILE A 328 12.24 -4.06 -35.84
N LYS A 329 13.51 -4.05 -35.40
CA LYS A 329 13.92 -4.67 -34.13
C LYS A 329 13.25 -3.99 -32.94
N GLY A 330 12.81 -4.79 -31.96
CA GLY A 330 12.02 -4.36 -30.81
C GLY A 330 10.57 -3.96 -31.15
N GLY A 331 10.12 -4.14 -32.39
CA GLY A 331 8.81 -3.75 -32.86
C GLY A 331 7.86 -4.93 -33.13
N ARG A 332 6.56 -4.68 -32.98
CA ARG A 332 5.49 -5.50 -33.55
C ARG A 332 5.03 -4.87 -34.85
N GLN A 333 4.95 -5.67 -35.91
CA GLN A 333 4.49 -5.25 -37.21
C GLN A 333 3.38 -6.17 -37.69
N THR A 334 2.40 -5.59 -38.37
CA THR A 334 1.30 -6.33 -38.99
C THR A 334 1.47 -6.24 -40.50
N LEU A 335 1.70 -7.37 -41.16
CA LEU A 335 1.76 -7.45 -42.61
C LEU A 335 0.34 -7.72 -43.15
N ILE A 336 -0.20 -6.71 -43.81
CA ILE A 336 -1.48 -6.81 -44.50
C ILE A 336 -1.20 -7.28 -45.93
N ILE A 337 -1.79 -8.41 -46.32
CA ILE A 337 -1.79 -8.88 -47.71
C ILE A 337 -3.02 -8.28 -48.39
N PRO A 338 -2.88 -7.24 -49.23
CA PRO A 338 -4.03 -6.57 -49.84
C PRO A 338 -4.72 -7.46 -50.88
N SER A 339 -6.03 -7.23 -51.06
CA SER A 339 -6.87 -7.92 -52.04
C SER A 339 -6.48 -7.61 -53.50
N ASP A 340 -5.83 -6.46 -53.74
CA ASP A 340 -5.31 -6.02 -55.03
C ASP A 340 -3.87 -5.48 -54.88
N PRO A 341 -2.87 -6.04 -55.59
CA PRO A 341 -1.48 -5.59 -55.52
C PRO A 341 -1.24 -4.18 -56.11
N SER A 342 -2.24 -3.56 -56.74
CA SER A 342 -2.13 -2.23 -57.36
C SER A 342 -2.56 -1.06 -56.46
N ILE A 343 -3.06 -1.30 -55.24
CA ILE A 343 -3.59 -0.25 -54.37
C ILE A 343 -2.66 0.00 -53.17
N MET A 344 -1.75 0.96 -53.32
CA MET A 344 -1.27 1.78 -52.20
C MET A 344 -2.06 3.09 -52.23
N ARG A 345 -2.77 3.44 -51.15
CA ARG A 345 -3.28 4.79 -50.95
C ARG A 345 -3.22 5.20 -49.47
N ASP A 346 -2.82 6.45 -49.28
CA ASP A 346 -3.09 7.26 -48.09
C ASP A 346 -4.59 7.52 -48.00
N PHE A 347 -5.17 7.48 -46.79
CA PHE A 347 -6.60 7.74 -46.60
C PHE A 347 -6.84 9.08 -45.91
N VAL A 348 -7.66 9.91 -46.57
CA VAL A 348 -8.58 10.86 -45.95
C VAL A 348 -9.97 10.19 -46.00
N LEU A 349 -10.60 10.02 -44.84
CA LEU A 349 -11.94 9.46 -44.73
C LEU A 349 -13.00 10.55 -44.97
N ARG A 350 -13.76 10.43 -46.08
CA ARG A 350 -15.11 11.01 -46.21
C ARG A 350 -15.90 10.28 -47.29
N HIS A 351 -17.05 9.70 -46.95
CA HIS A 351 -17.97 9.15 -47.94
C HIS A 351 -19.45 9.41 -47.61
N GLY A 352 -20.02 10.46 -48.23
CA GLY A 352 -21.46 10.60 -48.50
C GLY A 352 -22.47 10.43 -47.35
N GLU A 353 -23.65 9.88 -47.69
CA GLU A 353 -24.85 9.70 -46.84
C GLU A 353 -25.11 8.23 -46.40
N GLN A 354 -24.20 7.29 -46.72
CA GLN A 354 -24.32 5.88 -46.32
C GLN A 354 -23.60 5.63 -44.99
N TRP A 355 -24.28 4.99 -44.04
CA TRP A 355 -23.80 4.70 -42.69
C TRP A 355 -24.10 3.24 -42.36
N CYS A 356 -23.17 2.61 -41.64
CA CYS A 356 -23.14 1.17 -41.42
C CYS A 356 -22.92 0.96 -39.93
N GLU A 357 -23.89 0.32 -39.27
CA GLU A 357 -23.87 0.16 -37.82
C GLU A 357 -23.18 -1.15 -37.46
N PHE A 358 -21.94 -1.03 -36.98
CA PHE A 358 -21.19 -2.14 -36.38
C PHE A 358 -21.11 -1.91 -34.88
N SER A 359 -21.57 -2.89 -34.10
CA SER A 359 -21.54 -2.83 -32.64
C SER A 359 -20.80 -4.04 -32.10
N ARG A 360 -19.74 -3.81 -31.34
CA ARG A 360 -19.02 -4.84 -30.57
C ARG A 360 -18.81 -4.36 -29.15
N LYS A 361 -18.87 -5.32 -28.21
CA LYS A 361 -18.42 -5.10 -26.84
C LYS A 361 -16.90 -5.28 -26.78
N PHE A 362 -16.20 -4.19 -26.49
CA PHE A 362 -14.76 -4.20 -26.28
C PHE A 362 -14.43 -4.82 -24.93
N GLY A 363 -13.56 -5.83 -24.93
CA GLY A 363 -13.01 -6.39 -23.70
C GLY A 363 -11.97 -5.45 -23.07
N PHE A 364 -11.94 -5.40 -21.74
CA PHE A 364 -10.96 -4.59 -21.02
C PHE A 364 -9.53 -5.11 -21.26
N GLY A 365 -8.61 -4.22 -21.65
CA GLY A 365 -7.22 -4.56 -21.99
C GLY A 365 -7.01 -5.15 -23.39
N ALA A 366 -8.07 -5.36 -24.16
CA ALA A 366 -7.97 -5.91 -25.52
C ALA A 366 -7.61 -4.84 -26.56
N SER A 367 -6.94 -5.25 -27.63
CA SER A 367 -6.67 -4.43 -28.81
C SER A 367 -7.23 -5.10 -30.04
N TYR A 368 -7.90 -4.33 -30.88
CA TYR A 368 -8.54 -4.80 -32.10
C TYR A 368 -8.14 -3.93 -33.28
N THR A 369 -7.81 -4.57 -34.40
CA THR A 369 -7.66 -3.93 -35.69
C THR A 369 -8.90 -4.20 -36.52
N PHE A 370 -9.59 -3.13 -36.92
CA PHE A 370 -10.72 -3.21 -37.84
C PHE A 370 -10.26 -2.97 -39.27
N LEU A 371 -10.59 -3.89 -40.16
CA LEU A 371 -10.44 -3.74 -41.59
C LEU A 371 -11.79 -3.34 -42.17
N ILE A 372 -11.87 -2.09 -42.63
CA ILE A 372 -13.09 -1.52 -43.21
C ILE A 372 -12.90 -1.43 -44.73
N PRO A 373 -13.59 -2.26 -45.53
CA PRO A 373 -13.52 -2.18 -46.99
C PRO A 373 -14.17 -0.90 -47.52
N SER A 374 -13.89 -0.57 -48.79
CA SER A 374 -14.49 0.57 -49.49
C SER A 374 -16.01 0.49 -49.63
N THR A 375 -16.57 -0.72 -49.54
CA THR A 375 -18.01 -0.99 -49.39
C THR A 375 -18.27 -1.54 -47.99
N CYS A 376 -19.29 -1.06 -47.29
CA CYS A 376 -19.62 -1.45 -45.90
C CYS A 376 -20.07 -2.92 -45.70
N GLU A 377 -19.99 -3.78 -46.72
CA GLU A 377 -20.65 -5.08 -46.70
C GLU A 377 -19.96 -6.10 -45.76
N SER A 378 -18.71 -5.89 -45.36
CA SER A 378 -17.98 -6.81 -44.47
C SER A 378 -16.87 -6.13 -43.66
N ILE A 379 -17.21 -5.49 -42.52
CA ILE A 379 -16.20 -5.06 -41.55
C ILE A 379 -15.60 -6.30 -40.92
N THR A 380 -14.31 -6.51 -41.14
CA THR A 380 -13.56 -7.65 -40.59
C THR A 380 -12.78 -7.17 -39.38
N GLU A 381 -12.74 -7.99 -38.33
CA GLU A 381 -12.03 -7.66 -37.11
C GLU A 381 -10.91 -8.66 -36.84
N VAL A 382 -9.76 -8.12 -36.49
CA VAL A 382 -8.59 -8.88 -36.06
C VAL A 382 -8.31 -8.54 -34.60
N GLU A 383 -8.38 -9.54 -33.73
CA GLU A 383 -8.03 -9.39 -32.32
C GLU A 383 -6.51 -9.46 -32.16
N ASP A 384 -5.89 -8.33 -31.82
CA ASP A 384 -4.43 -8.21 -31.66
C ASP A 384 -3.96 -8.53 -30.26
N MET A 385 -4.79 -8.21 -29.27
CA MET A 385 -4.57 -8.59 -27.88
C MET A 385 -5.87 -9.07 -27.28
N LYS A 386 -5.81 -10.25 -26.65
CA LYS A 386 -6.98 -10.82 -25.98
C LYS A 386 -7.39 -9.98 -24.77
N PRO A 387 -8.69 -9.88 -24.45
CA PRO A 387 -9.14 -9.29 -23.21
C PRO A 387 -8.49 -9.93 -21.99
N ASN A 388 -8.29 -9.15 -20.94
CA ASN A 388 -7.81 -9.67 -19.67
C ASN A 388 -8.76 -10.79 -19.20
N SER A 389 -8.23 -11.99 -18.98
CA SER A 389 -9.04 -13.17 -18.59
C SER A 389 -8.95 -13.49 -17.11
N VAL A 390 -7.88 -13.05 -16.43
CA VAL A 390 -7.68 -13.25 -14.99
C VAL A 390 -8.59 -12.29 -14.23
N HIS A 391 -9.52 -12.80 -13.44
CA HIS A 391 -10.49 -11.98 -12.72
C HIS A 391 -9.88 -11.31 -11.49
N MET A 392 -10.16 -10.00 -11.31
CA MET A 392 -9.75 -9.20 -10.13
C MET A 392 -10.12 -9.82 -8.77
N ALA A 393 -11.13 -10.70 -8.71
CA ALA A 393 -11.49 -11.43 -7.49
C ALA A 393 -10.31 -12.25 -6.92
N LEU A 394 -9.33 -12.63 -7.74
CA LEU A 394 -8.11 -13.30 -7.28
C LEU A 394 -7.21 -12.42 -6.41
N GLN A 395 -7.43 -11.10 -6.35
CA GLN A 395 -6.78 -10.23 -5.37
C GLN A 395 -7.45 -10.26 -3.98
N ILE A 396 -8.66 -10.83 -3.83
CA ILE A 396 -9.34 -10.87 -2.53
C ILE A 396 -8.50 -11.61 -1.47
N PRO A 397 -7.88 -12.77 -1.74
CA PRO A 397 -7.00 -13.45 -0.77
C PRO A 397 -5.82 -12.59 -0.29
N GLN A 398 -5.10 -11.90 -1.18
CA GLN A 398 -4.00 -11.02 -0.78
C GLN A 398 -4.49 -9.81 0.03
N TYR A 399 -5.65 -9.23 -0.31
CA TYR A 399 -6.29 -8.18 0.50
C TYR A 399 -6.68 -8.70 1.89
N PHE A 400 -7.29 -9.88 1.97
CA PHE A 400 -7.64 -10.52 3.24
C PHE A 400 -6.41 -10.74 4.14
N LEU A 401 -5.32 -11.27 3.58
CA LEU A 401 -4.09 -11.53 4.32
C LEU A 401 -3.42 -10.23 4.79
N ILE A 402 -3.29 -9.21 3.92
CA ILE A 402 -2.67 -7.94 4.31
C ILE A 402 -3.51 -7.19 5.34
N THR A 403 -4.85 -7.22 5.24
CA THR A 403 -5.73 -6.59 6.22
C THR A 403 -5.70 -7.32 7.56
N THR A 404 -5.67 -8.66 7.55
CA THR A 404 -5.46 -9.43 8.79
C THR A 404 -4.12 -9.06 9.43
N GLY A 405 -3.06 -8.94 8.62
CA GLY A 405 -1.76 -8.45 9.05
C GLY A 405 -1.82 -7.05 9.66
N GLU A 406 -2.55 -6.13 9.03
CA GLU A 406 -2.78 -4.76 9.49
C GLU A 406 -3.46 -4.72 10.86
N VAL A 407 -4.52 -5.49 11.07
CA VAL A 407 -5.23 -5.51 12.36
C VAL A 407 -4.30 -6.03 13.47
N MET A 408 -3.53 -7.08 13.20
CA MET A 408 -2.62 -7.67 14.18
C MET A 408 -1.37 -6.82 14.45
N PHE A 409 -0.91 -6.07 13.45
CA PHE A 409 0.31 -5.26 13.55
C PHE A 409 0.04 -3.81 13.93
N SER A 410 -0.78 -3.11 13.14
CA SER A 410 -0.98 -1.66 13.25
C SER A 410 -1.80 -1.30 14.48
N VAL A 411 -2.99 -1.89 14.63
CA VAL A 411 -3.90 -1.59 15.75
C VAL A 411 -3.25 -1.99 17.08
N THR A 412 -2.68 -3.20 17.13
CA THR A 412 -2.00 -3.70 18.33
C THR A 412 -0.72 -2.89 18.64
N GLY A 413 0.05 -2.52 17.63
CA GLY A 413 1.30 -1.77 17.81
C GLY A 413 1.06 -0.37 18.35
N LEU A 414 0.06 0.34 17.84
CA LEU A 414 -0.38 1.62 18.40
C LEU A 414 -0.79 1.46 19.86
N GLN A 415 -1.68 0.51 20.16
CA GLN A 415 -2.14 0.26 21.54
C GLN A 415 -0.97 -0.04 22.49
N PHE A 416 -0.04 -0.92 22.07
CA PHE A 416 1.16 -1.25 22.83
C PHE A 416 1.99 0.00 23.12
N SER A 417 2.29 0.80 22.09
CA SER A 417 3.11 1.99 22.25
C SER A 417 2.49 3.01 23.19
N TYR A 418 1.18 3.23 23.12
CA TYR A 418 0.48 4.11 24.05
C TYR A 418 0.47 3.57 25.49
N SER A 419 0.43 2.26 25.69
CA SER A 419 0.49 1.64 27.03
C SER A 419 1.88 1.70 27.68
N GLN A 420 2.94 1.78 26.87
CA GLN A 420 4.33 1.85 27.33
C GLN A 420 4.84 3.30 27.41
N ALA A 421 3.98 4.28 27.11
CA ALA A 421 4.34 5.69 27.09
C ALA A 421 3.91 6.42 28.37
N PRO A 422 4.77 7.26 28.94
CA PRO A 422 4.36 8.34 29.82
C PRO A 422 3.30 9.22 29.14
N LYS A 423 2.33 9.75 29.89
CA LYS A 423 1.22 10.56 29.35
C LYS A 423 1.71 11.70 28.46
N ASN A 424 2.69 12.47 28.96
CA ASN A 424 3.29 13.61 28.26
C ASN A 424 4.16 13.21 27.05
N MET A 425 4.52 11.94 26.90
CA MET A 425 5.41 11.45 25.83
C MET A 425 4.70 10.70 24.70
N LYS A 426 3.38 10.50 24.81
CA LYS A 426 2.56 9.83 23.79
C LYS A 426 2.71 10.46 22.40
N SER A 427 2.79 11.80 22.34
CA SER A 427 3.01 12.54 21.10
C SER A 427 4.36 12.22 20.43
N VAL A 428 5.41 11.96 21.21
CA VAL A 428 6.74 11.60 20.72
C VAL A 428 6.72 10.21 20.09
N LEU A 429 6.04 9.25 20.71
CA LEU A 429 5.86 7.91 20.13
C LEU A 429 4.97 7.92 18.90
N GLN A 430 3.94 8.76 18.86
CA GLN A 430 3.09 8.91 17.68
C GLN A 430 3.90 9.48 16.49
N ALA A 431 4.75 10.47 16.73
CA ALA A 431 5.66 10.99 15.71
C ALA A 431 6.67 9.93 15.25
N GLY A 432 7.23 9.16 16.18
CA GLY A 432 8.08 8.01 15.86
C GLY A 432 7.37 6.98 15.00
N TRP A 433 6.09 6.69 15.29
CA TRP A 433 5.28 5.73 14.54
C TRP A 433 5.05 6.20 13.09
N LEU A 434 4.64 7.47 12.91
CA LEU A 434 4.48 8.06 11.58
C LEU A 434 5.80 8.10 10.81
N CYS A 435 6.93 8.31 11.50
CA CYS A 435 8.26 8.23 10.91
C CYS A 435 8.53 6.82 10.36
N THR A 436 8.13 5.75 11.05
CA THR A 436 8.29 4.39 10.51
C THR A 436 7.56 4.19 9.18
N ASN A 437 6.36 4.76 9.04
CA ASN A 437 5.60 4.72 7.80
C ASN A 437 6.31 5.49 6.68
N ALA A 438 6.80 6.71 6.98
CA ALA A 438 7.58 7.50 6.02
C ALA A 438 8.85 6.77 5.54
N VAL A 439 9.62 6.18 6.46
CA VAL A 439 10.80 5.38 6.14
C VAL A 439 10.41 4.15 5.31
N GLY A 440 9.30 3.49 5.62
CA GLY A 440 8.80 2.35 4.87
C GLY A 440 8.54 2.68 3.40
N ASN A 441 7.93 3.83 3.13
CA ASN A 441 7.69 4.32 1.77
C ASN A 441 8.98 4.73 1.04
N ILE A 442 9.99 5.25 1.75
CA ILE A 442 11.32 5.51 1.17
C ILE A 442 11.99 4.20 0.75
N ILE A 443 11.87 3.14 1.55
CA ILE A 443 12.43 1.82 1.21
C ILE A 443 11.84 1.30 -0.11
N VAL A 444 10.54 1.51 -0.36
CA VAL A 444 9.90 1.12 -1.63
C VAL A 444 10.61 1.79 -2.82
N LEU A 445 10.86 3.11 -2.73
CA LEU A 445 11.54 3.87 -3.79
C LEU A 445 12.97 3.37 -4.02
N ILE A 446 13.71 3.11 -2.94
CA ILE A 446 15.09 2.59 -3.02
C ILE A 446 15.11 1.21 -3.68
N VAL A 447 14.22 0.30 -3.28
CA VAL A 447 14.15 -1.06 -3.83
C VAL A 447 13.72 -1.02 -5.29
N ALA A 448 12.78 -0.14 -5.67
CA ALA A 448 12.37 0.02 -7.06
C ALA A 448 13.52 0.48 -7.97
N GLU A 449 14.36 1.42 -7.51
CA GLU A 449 15.48 1.95 -8.29
C GLU A 449 16.66 0.97 -8.36
N LEU A 450 16.97 0.27 -7.26
CA LEU A 450 18.10 -0.66 -7.16
C LEU A 450 17.77 -2.05 -7.71
N GLY A 451 16.52 -2.50 -7.57
CA GLY A 451 16.13 -3.88 -7.84
C GLY A 451 16.13 -4.22 -9.33
N LYS A 452 15.73 -3.28 -10.20
CA LYS A 452 15.58 -3.45 -11.68
C LYS A 452 15.16 -4.86 -12.09
N LEU A 453 14.23 -5.46 -11.33
CA LEU A 453 13.80 -6.82 -11.58
C LEU A 453 12.87 -6.81 -12.80
N PRO A 454 13.15 -7.62 -13.84
CA PRO A 454 12.35 -7.61 -15.06
C PRO A 454 10.94 -8.18 -14.85
N LYS A 455 10.73 -8.97 -13.78
CA LYS A 455 9.46 -9.65 -13.49
C LYS A 455 8.86 -9.15 -12.19
N GLN A 456 7.61 -8.70 -12.24
CA GLN A 456 6.89 -8.15 -11.09
C GLN A 456 6.68 -9.18 -9.96
N TRP A 457 6.43 -10.44 -10.29
CA TRP A 457 6.27 -11.48 -9.25
C TRP A 457 7.54 -11.69 -8.41
N ALA A 458 8.72 -11.48 -9.00
CA ALA A 458 9.99 -11.61 -8.31
C ALA A 458 10.20 -10.45 -7.31
N GLU A 459 9.73 -9.25 -7.65
CA GLU A 459 9.69 -8.10 -6.73
C GLU A 459 8.79 -8.40 -5.52
N TYR A 460 7.61 -9.00 -5.73
CA TYR A 460 6.74 -9.40 -4.63
C TYR A 460 7.38 -10.44 -3.69
N LEU A 461 8.06 -11.46 -4.24
CA LEU A 461 8.77 -12.45 -3.42
C LEU A 461 9.98 -11.88 -2.69
N LEU A 462 10.69 -10.91 -3.29
CA LEU A 462 11.76 -10.19 -2.63
C LEU A 462 11.24 -9.47 -1.39
N PHE A 463 10.16 -8.71 -1.52
CA PHE A 463 9.53 -8.02 -0.39
C PHE A 463 9.02 -8.99 0.69
N ALA A 464 8.39 -10.11 0.30
CA ALA A 464 7.96 -11.13 1.24
C ALA A 464 9.15 -11.71 2.04
N SER A 465 10.25 -12.03 1.36
CA SER A 465 11.46 -12.61 1.97
C SER A 465 12.12 -11.63 2.94
N LEU A 466 12.23 -10.36 2.55
CA LEU A 466 12.75 -9.30 3.40
C LEU A 466 11.89 -9.12 4.66
N LEU A 467 10.56 -9.14 4.53
CA LEU A 467 9.67 -9.02 5.68
C LEU A 467 9.76 -10.23 6.62
N VAL A 468 9.94 -11.45 6.11
CA VAL A 468 10.17 -12.63 6.94
C VAL A 468 11.47 -12.49 7.76
N ALA A 469 12.56 -12.06 7.12
CA ALA A 469 13.83 -11.81 7.82
C ALA A 469 13.67 -10.75 8.93
N VAL A 470 12.95 -9.66 8.63
CA VAL A 470 12.67 -8.59 9.58
C VAL A 470 11.75 -9.05 10.71
N SER A 471 10.78 -9.91 10.42
CA SER A 471 9.90 -10.53 11.42
C SER A 471 10.69 -11.40 12.41
N ILE A 472 11.71 -12.12 11.94
CA ILE A 472 12.63 -12.88 12.81
C ILE A 472 13.41 -11.93 13.72
N ILE A 473 13.99 -10.86 13.16
CA ILE A 473 14.72 -9.84 13.94
C ILE A 473 13.81 -9.22 15.00
N PHE A 474 12.60 -8.81 14.61
CA PHE A 474 11.62 -8.25 15.53
C PHE A 474 11.21 -9.25 16.61
N SER A 475 11.04 -10.52 16.28
CA SER A 475 10.73 -11.59 17.26
C SER A 475 11.82 -11.72 18.32
N ILE A 476 13.09 -11.66 17.90
CA ILE A 476 14.24 -11.69 18.80
C ILE A 476 14.24 -10.44 19.70
N MET A 477 14.05 -9.26 19.12
CA MET A 477 13.97 -8.00 19.88
C MET A 477 12.81 -8.01 20.88
N ALA A 478 11.66 -8.56 20.48
CA ALA A 478 10.47 -8.69 21.32
C ALA A 478 10.68 -9.68 22.47
N TYR A 479 11.45 -10.75 22.26
CA TYR A 479 11.79 -11.72 23.31
C TYR A 479 12.62 -11.07 24.43
N PHE A 480 13.53 -10.16 24.08
CA PHE A 480 14.34 -9.43 25.06
C PHE A 480 13.67 -8.16 25.60
N TYR A 481 12.44 -7.86 25.16
CA TYR A 481 11.75 -6.65 25.60
C TYR A 481 11.09 -6.86 26.97
N THR A 482 11.43 -5.99 27.91
CA THR A 482 10.80 -5.93 29.23
C THR A 482 9.68 -4.90 29.21
N TYR A 483 8.45 -5.34 29.50
CA TYR A 483 7.32 -4.43 29.68
C TYR A 483 7.57 -3.50 30.86
N ILE A 484 7.21 -2.24 30.67
CA ILE A 484 7.36 -1.17 31.65
C ILE A 484 5.97 -0.63 31.96
N ASP A 485 5.66 -0.48 33.24
CA ASP A 485 4.54 0.35 33.69
C ASP A 485 5.04 1.79 33.93
N PRO A 486 4.63 2.77 33.10
CA PRO A 486 5.05 4.15 33.28
C PRO A 486 4.67 4.73 34.64
N ALA A 487 3.53 4.36 35.21
CA ALA A 487 3.06 4.90 36.49
C ALA A 487 3.95 4.46 37.65
N GLU A 488 4.35 3.18 37.65
CA GLU A 488 5.23 2.62 38.69
C GLU A 488 6.61 3.29 38.68
N ILE A 489 7.20 3.50 37.50
CA ILE A 489 8.51 4.17 37.38
C ILE A 489 8.42 5.64 37.79
N GLU A 490 7.35 6.35 37.39
CA GLU A 490 7.16 7.75 37.79
C GLU A 490 7.00 7.89 39.31
N ALA A 491 6.23 6.99 39.94
CA ALA A 491 6.07 6.94 41.39
C ALA A 491 7.39 6.66 42.12
N GLN A 492 8.18 5.70 41.64
CA GLN A 492 9.51 5.39 42.19
C GLN A 492 10.45 6.59 42.12
N VAL A 493 10.53 7.28 40.97
CA VAL A 493 11.42 8.43 40.79
C VAL A 493 10.99 9.62 41.67
N ARG A 494 9.68 9.86 41.82
CA ARG A 494 9.15 10.90 42.72
C ARG A 494 9.50 10.62 44.17
N LYS A 495 9.38 9.35 44.60
CA LYS A 495 9.76 8.90 45.94
C LYS A 495 11.26 9.08 46.20
N GLU A 496 12.12 8.75 45.23
CA GLU A 496 13.56 8.99 45.32
C GLU A 496 13.94 10.48 45.40
N GLN A 497 13.09 11.37 44.90
CA GLN A 497 13.28 12.83 44.96
C GLN A 497 12.73 13.46 46.24
N GLY A 498 12.10 12.69 47.14
CA GLY A 498 11.52 13.20 48.39
C GLY A 498 10.30 14.10 48.17
N LEU A 499 9.65 14.01 47.00
CA LEU A 499 8.37 14.66 46.70
C LEU A 499 7.27 13.70 47.18
N GLU A 500 6.75 13.88 48.39
CA GLU A 500 5.53 13.19 48.82
C GLU A 500 4.33 13.73 48.02
N PRO A 501 3.51 12.88 47.39
CA PRO A 501 2.16 13.24 47.02
C PRO A 501 1.22 13.01 48.21
N GLU A 502 0.39 14.00 48.53
CA GLU A 502 -0.85 13.85 49.32
C GLU A 502 -1.82 12.81 48.69
N GLU A 503 -1.51 12.26 47.52
CA GLU A 503 -2.28 11.25 46.78
C GLU A 503 -1.85 9.79 47.02
N MET A 504 -0.75 9.53 47.76
CA MET A 504 -0.28 8.15 47.99
C MET A 504 -1.30 7.26 48.69
N GLU A 505 -2.20 7.80 49.49
CA GLU A 505 -3.21 6.98 50.16
C GLU A 505 -4.26 6.44 49.17
N LYS A 506 -4.55 7.16 48.06
CA LYS A 506 -5.52 6.70 47.05
C LYS A 506 -4.93 5.71 46.05
N GLU A 507 -3.74 5.97 45.52
CA GLU A 507 -3.14 5.09 44.50
C GLU A 507 -2.65 3.76 45.09
N THR A 508 -2.16 3.76 46.33
CA THR A 508 -1.75 2.52 47.01
C THR A 508 -2.97 1.65 47.34
N LEU A 509 -4.10 2.26 47.74
CA LEU A 509 -5.37 1.55 47.95
C LEU A 509 -5.94 0.98 46.63
N GLU A 510 -5.85 1.70 45.51
CA GLU A 510 -6.27 1.20 44.19
C GLU A 510 -5.37 0.08 43.64
N MET A 511 -4.08 0.07 44.00
CA MET A 511 -3.16 -1.02 43.66
C MET A 511 -3.40 -2.26 44.52
N GLU A 512 -3.69 -2.08 45.81
CA GLU A 512 -4.07 -3.19 46.71
C GLU A 512 -5.41 -3.82 46.29
N GLU A 513 -6.41 -3.04 45.86
CA GLU A 513 -7.67 -3.55 45.29
C GLU A 513 -7.44 -4.34 43.98
N LYS A 514 -6.55 -3.86 43.08
CA LYS A 514 -6.25 -4.57 41.82
C LYS A 514 -5.47 -5.88 42.04
N ASP A 515 -4.58 -5.92 43.02
CA ASP A 515 -3.86 -7.14 43.38
C ASP A 515 -4.75 -8.14 44.15
N GLU A 516 -5.72 -7.67 44.93
CA GLU A 516 -6.75 -8.53 45.54
C GLU A 516 -7.73 -9.09 44.50
N ASP A 517 -8.14 -8.30 43.50
CA ASP A 517 -8.98 -8.79 42.40
C ASP A 517 -8.24 -9.81 41.51
N GLN A 518 -6.95 -9.61 41.25
CA GLN A 518 -6.13 -10.60 40.51
C GLN A 518 -5.87 -11.88 41.33
N LYS A 519 -5.71 -11.78 42.66
CA LYS A 519 -5.60 -12.95 43.54
C LYS A 519 -6.93 -13.68 43.72
N ASN A 520 -8.06 -12.97 43.78
CA ASN A 520 -9.38 -13.58 43.83
C ASN A 520 -9.76 -14.26 42.51
N GLU A 521 -9.40 -13.71 41.35
CA GLU A 521 -9.58 -14.40 40.06
C GLU A 521 -8.71 -15.65 39.90
N GLN A 522 -7.53 -15.70 40.53
CA GLN A 522 -6.67 -16.89 40.56
C GLN A 522 -7.10 -17.91 41.63
N GLY A 523 -7.59 -17.46 42.79
CA GLY A 523 -8.07 -18.31 43.88
C GLY A 523 -9.43 -18.97 43.59
N VAL A 524 -10.34 -18.28 42.91
CA VAL A 524 -11.67 -18.84 42.55
C VAL A 524 -11.56 -19.96 41.50
N LYS A 525 -10.45 -20.05 40.75
CA LYS A 525 -10.18 -21.15 39.82
C LYS A 525 -9.61 -22.42 40.47
N GLN A 526 -9.24 -22.40 41.75
CA GLN A 526 -8.74 -23.59 42.48
C GLN A 526 -9.78 -24.23 43.42
N THR A 527 -10.97 -23.64 43.61
CA THR A 527 -11.95 -24.13 44.61
C THR A 527 -13.34 -24.41 44.06
N LYS A 528 -13.44 -24.77 42.78
CA LYS A 528 -14.63 -25.46 42.25
C LYS A 528 -14.18 -26.74 41.54
N ILE A 529 -14.36 -27.84 42.29
CA ILE A 529 -14.25 -29.24 41.87
C ILE A 529 -15.04 -29.47 40.58
#